data_AF-A0A7S2M4V4-F1
#
_entry.id   AF-A0A7S2M4V4-F1
#
_cell.length_a   1.000
_cell.length_b   1.000
_cell.length_c   1.000
_cell.angle_alpha   90.00
_cell.angle_beta   90.00
_cell.angle_gamma   90.00
#
_symmetry.space_group_name_H-M   'P 1'
#
loop_
_entity.id
_entity.type
_entity.pdbx_description
1 polymer ?
#
loop_
_entity_poly.entity_id
_entity_poly.type
_entity_poly.pdbx_seq_one_letter_code
_entity_poly.pdbx_strand_id
1 'polypeptide(L)'
;RLCGCIRVSPLAFALATSAVLLILAVAMVFNICMARLLTVPGAFALNLGLFWLTLRLIVRVLVFPGSIILWRRNTEASYRVEMAKQFAHQLDQLRGYLKVATSRSAASAVGATMDGAMLGCMVIEGLARNFRIQQQDKVRLSEEQARVRALVQGVEAWLGEAKVCDKRGRVDTHVPLTDWLRRMSHSLVPVPLAYAVASSPLASEAQAEAGACVDRLEQLLAIFDGLQRQQDSFCASARRFLRVPTVGSLHQMRAELL
;
A
#
# COMPACT_ATOMS: atom_id res chain seq x y z
N ARG A 1 32.71 3.01 -23.52
CA ARG A 1 31.75 2.14 -22.79
C ARG A 1 30.37 2.81 -22.59
N LEU A 2 29.87 3.59 -23.56
CA LEU A 2 28.54 4.24 -23.51
C LEU A 2 27.48 3.53 -24.37
N CYS A 3 27.86 2.53 -25.18
CA CYS A 3 26.93 1.80 -26.06
C CYS A 3 26.25 0.58 -25.41
N GLY A 4 26.39 0.38 -24.10
CA GLY A 4 25.80 -0.78 -23.39
C GLY A 4 24.36 -0.60 -22.93
N CYS A 5 23.81 0.62 -22.97
CA CYS A 5 22.53 0.95 -22.33
C CYS A 5 21.31 0.89 -23.25
N ILE A 6 21.46 0.61 -24.55
CA ILE A 6 20.34 0.60 -25.51
C ILE A 6 20.08 -0.84 -25.96
N ARG A 7 19.66 -1.71 -25.04
CA ARG A 7 18.80 -2.86 -25.38
C ARG A 7 17.34 -2.43 -25.28
N VAL A 8 16.99 -1.37 -25.99
CA VAL A 8 15.57 -1.00 -26.14
C VAL A 8 14.99 -2.00 -27.13
N SER A 9 13.85 -2.61 -26.80
CA SER A 9 13.22 -3.55 -27.73
C SER A 9 12.97 -2.83 -29.07
N PRO A 10 13.27 -3.45 -30.22
CA PRO A 10 13.08 -2.81 -31.53
C PRO A 10 11.62 -2.37 -31.73
N LEU A 11 10.68 -3.07 -31.08
CA LEU A 11 9.27 -2.73 -31.05
C LEU A 11 9.01 -1.41 -30.33
N ALA A 12 9.64 -1.15 -29.18
CA ALA A 12 9.49 0.12 -28.48
C ALA A 12 10.05 1.30 -29.30
N PHE A 13 11.16 1.10 -30.01
CA PHE A 13 11.71 2.11 -30.92
C PHE A 13 10.77 2.38 -32.11
N ALA A 14 10.22 1.34 -32.73
CA ALA A 14 9.26 1.49 -33.82
C ALA A 14 7.95 2.17 -33.36
N LEU A 15 7.46 1.83 -32.16
CA LEU A 15 6.29 2.49 -31.56
C LEU A 15 6.57 3.96 -31.24
N ALA A 16 7.73 4.28 -30.67
CA ALA A 16 8.11 5.67 -30.41
C ALA A 16 8.22 6.48 -31.71
N THR A 17 8.88 5.91 -32.74
CA THR A 17 9.05 6.56 -34.04
C THR A 17 7.70 6.78 -34.73
N SER A 18 6.83 5.78 -34.75
CA SER A 18 5.48 5.91 -35.31
C SER A 18 4.62 6.92 -34.54
N ALA A 19 4.72 6.97 -33.21
CA ALA A 19 4.04 7.99 -32.40
C ALA A 19 4.55 9.40 -32.74
N VAL A 20 5.87 9.59 -32.88
CA VAL A 20 6.46 10.89 -33.29
C VAL A 20 5.98 11.30 -34.68
N LEU A 21 6.00 10.38 -35.65
CA LEU A 21 5.50 10.64 -37.01
C LEU A 21 4.01 10.98 -37.01
N LEU A 22 3.19 10.29 -36.21
CA LEU A 22 1.77 10.58 -36.06
C LEU A 22 1.55 11.98 -35.46
N ILE A 23 2.29 12.34 -34.42
CA ILE A 23 2.23 13.68 -33.81
C ILE A 23 2.62 14.75 -34.83
N LEU A 24 3.69 14.54 -35.60
CA LEU A 24 4.12 15.45 -36.65
C LEU A 24 3.07 15.58 -37.76
N ALA A 25 2.46 14.47 -38.18
CA ALA A 25 1.40 14.47 -39.19
C ALA A 25 0.16 15.25 -38.69
N VAL A 26 -0.29 15.02 -37.46
CA VAL A 26 -1.40 15.75 -36.84
C VAL A 26 -1.07 17.24 -36.71
N ALA A 27 0.15 17.59 -36.29
CA ALA A 27 0.60 18.98 -36.21
C ALA A 27 0.64 19.66 -37.58
N MET A 28 1.10 18.94 -38.63
CA MET A 28 1.11 19.45 -40.00
C MET A 28 -0.31 19.68 -40.53
N VAL A 29 -1.23 18.73 -40.35
CA VAL A 29 -2.63 18.88 -40.74
C VAL A 29 -3.28 20.05 -40.00
N PHE A 30 -3.07 20.14 -38.68
CA PHE A 30 -3.54 21.26 -37.87
C PHE A 30 -3.03 22.59 -38.42
N ASN A 31 -1.74 22.68 -38.79
CA ASN A 31 -1.15 23.88 -39.36
C ASN A 31 -1.68 24.24 -40.74
N ILE A 32 -1.93 23.26 -41.60
CA ILE A 32 -2.56 23.48 -42.91
C ILE A 32 -3.99 24.03 -42.73
N CYS A 33 -4.77 23.44 -41.81
CA CYS A 33 -6.10 23.92 -41.48
C CYS A 33 -6.06 25.35 -40.92
N MET A 34 -5.15 25.61 -39.98
CA MET A 34 -5.01 26.92 -39.36
C MET A 34 -4.53 27.99 -40.34
N ALA A 35 -3.59 27.69 -41.25
CA ALA A 35 -3.13 28.61 -42.27
C ALA A 35 -4.24 29.01 -43.26
N ARG A 36 -5.23 28.13 -43.48
CA ARG A 36 -6.42 28.44 -44.28
C ARG A 36 -7.43 29.32 -43.52
N LEU A 37 -7.50 29.21 -42.19
CA LEU A 37 -8.43 29.95 -41.33
C LEU A 37 -7.89 31.33 -40.91
N LEU A 38 -6.63 31.38 -40.53
CA LEU A 38 -5.88 32.51 -40.04
C LEU A 38 -4.66 32.58 -40.94
N THR A 39 -4.57 33.61 -41.78
CA THR A 39 -3.48 33.86 -42.73
C THR A 39 -2.11 33.34 -42.27
N VAL A 40 -1.22 32.94 -43.20
CA VAL A 40 0.12 32.39 -42.91
C VAL A 40 0.85 33.00 -41.70
N PRO A 41 0.95 34.35 -41.54
CA PRO A 41 1.55 34.95 -40.34
C PRO A 41 0.81 34.65 -39.03
N GLY A 42 -0.53 34.58 -39.05
CA GLY A 42 -1.34 34.19 -37.91
C GLY A 42 -1.12 32.74 -37.48
N ALA A 43 -0.99 31.82 -38.45
CA ALA A 43 -0.64 30.43 -38.15
C ALA A 43 0.76 30.32 -37.52
N PHE A 44 1.75 31.09 -37.99
CA PHE A 44 3.09 31.11 -37.39
C PHE A 44 3.07 31.64 -35.95
N ALA A 45 2.36 32.76 -35.69
CA ALA A 45 2.21 33.32 -34.37
C ALA A 45 1.53 32.34 -33.39
N LEU A 46 0.51 31.62 -33.84
CA LEU A 46 -0.18 30.61 -33.04
C LEU A 46 0.72 29.41 -32.70
N ASN A 47 1.52 28.93 -33.66
CA ASN A 47 2.52 27.88 -33.38
C ASN A 47 3.55 28.33 -32.34
N LEU A 48 4.08 29.55 -32.47
CA LEU A 48 5.03 30.09 -31.51
C LEU A 48 4.40 30.22 -30.11
N GLY A 49 3.14 30.65 -30.04
CA GLY A 49 2.36 30.69 -28.80
C GLY A 49 2.14 29.31 -28.19
N LEU A 50 1.74 28.31 -28.99
CA LEU A 50 1.59 26.93 -28.53
C LEU A 50 2.92 26.32 -28.08
N PHE A 51 4.00 26.56 -28.81
CA PHE A 51 5.34 26.13 -28.43
C PHE A 51 5.76 26.75 -27.09
N TRP A 52 5.54 28.05 -26.91
CA TRP A 52 5.79 28.73 -25.64
C TRP A 52 4.96 28.15 -24.48
N LEU A 53 3.67 27.91 -24.69
CA LEU A 53 2.80 27.26 -23.69
C LEU A 53 3.27 25.84 -23.36
N THR A 54 3.70 25.08 -24.36
CA THR A 54 4.23 23.72 -24.19
C THR A 54 5.53 23.75 -23.41
N LEU A 55 6.45 24.66 -23.76
CA LEU A 55 7.71 24.86 -23.03
C LEU A 55 7.44 25.22 -21.56
N ARG A 56 6.50 26.13 -21.31
CA ARG A 56 6.09 26.50 -19.95
C ARG A 56 5.49 25.32 -19.19
N LEU A 57 4.71 24.47 -19.87
CA LEU A 57 4.16 23.24 -19.29
C LEU A 57 5.28 22.25 -18.95
N ILE A 58 6.24 22.03 -19.86
CA ILE A 58 7.42 21.17 -19.64
C ILE A 58 8.22 21.68 -18.44
N VAL A 59 8.54 22.97 -18.37
CA VAL A 59 9.25 23.55 -17.22
C VAL A 59 8.46 23.33 -15.94
N ARG A 60 7.13 23.51 -15.95
CA ARG A 60 6.30 23.24 -14.77
C ARG A 60 6.32 21.78 -14.35
N VAL A 61 6.30 20.85 -15.31
CA VAL A 61 6.43 19.40 -15.09
C VAL A 61 7.78 19.07 -14.43
N LEU A 62 8.86 19.67 -14.94
CA LEU A 62 10.22 19.44 -14.45
C LEU A 62 10.45 20.04 -13.06
N VAL A 63 9.99 21.26 -12.82
CA VAL A 63 10.21 21.97 -11.55
C VAL A 63 9.26 21.46 -10.45
N PHE A 64 8.01 21.13 -10.81
CA PHE A 64 6.98 20.68 -9.86
C PHE A 64 6.24 19.45 -10.39
N PRO A 65 6.86 18.26 -10.39
CA PRO A 65 6.22 17.04 -10.87
C PRO A 65 4.93 16.72 -10.10
N GLY A 66 4.86 17.10 -8.81
CA GLY A 66 3.67 16.95 -7.98
C GLY A 66 2.47 17.83 -8.36
N SER A 67 2.65 18.83 -9.25
CA SER A 67 1.55 19.66 -9.76
C SER A 67 0.68 18.94 -10.79
N ILE A 68 1.18 17.84 -11.36
CA ILE A 68 0.47 17.05 -12.36
C ILE A 68 -0.30 15.94 -11.65
N ILE A 69 -1.63 15.98 -11.80
CA ILE A 69 -2.52 14.97 -11.22
C ILE A 69 -2.11 13.56 -11.67
N LEU A 70 -1.76 13.37 -12.94
CA LEU A 70 -1.32 12.07 -13.46
C LEU A 70 -0.06 11.55 -12.78
N TRP A 71 0.96 12.41 -12.60
CA TRP A 71 2.18 12.03 -11.90
C TRP A 71 1.89 11.68 -10.45
N ARG A 72 1.12 12.54 -9.76
CA ARG A 72 0.67 12.33 -8.39
C ARG A 72 -0.03 10.98 -8.22
N ARG A 73 -0.97 10.66 -9.12
CA ARG A 73 -1.71 9.40 -9.10
C ARG A 73 -0.83 8.20 -9.42
N ASN A 74 0.13 8.33 -10.32
CA ASN A 74 1.11 7.28 -10.60
C ASN A 74 1.97 7.00 -9.37
N THR A 75 2.46 8.04 -8.70
CA THR A 75 3.22 7.89 -7.44
C THR A 75 2.37 7.29 -6.33
N GLU A 76 1.11 7.69 -6.18
CA GLU A 76 0.16 7.08 -5.23
C GLU A 76 -0.04 5.59 -5.53
N ALA A 77 -0.13 5.21 -6.81
CA ALA A 77 -0.29 3.81 -7.21
C ALA A 77 0.94 2.96 -6.85
N SER A 78 2.15 3.44 -7.16
CA SER A 78 3.39 2.76 -6.77
C SER A 78 3.55 2.66 -5.25
N TYR A 79 3.29 3.75 -4.54
CA TYR A 79 3.39 3.79 -3.08
C TYR A 79 2.41 2.84 -2.40
N ARG A 80 1.17 2.78 -2.90
CA ARG A 80 0.15 1.83 -2.44
C ARG A 80 0.61 0.38 -2.57
N VAL A 81 1.23 0.01 -3.69
CA VAL A 81 1.72 -1.37 -3.88
C VAL A 81 2.81 -1.69 -2.87
N GLU A 82 3.73 -0.76 -2.65
CA GLU A 82 4.84 -0.96 -1.73
C GLU A 82 4.37 -1.03 -0.26
N MET A 83 3.45 -0.14 0.13
CA MET A 83 2.81 -0.19 1.45
C MET A 83 2.01 -1.48 1.65
N ALA A 84 1.29 -1.94 0.63
CA ALA A 84 0.57 -3.20 0.70
C ALA A 84 1.52 -4.39 0.91
N LYS A 85 2.70 -4.40 0.29
CA LYS A 85 3.72 -5.44 0.54
C LYS A 85 4.25 -5.39 1.98
N GLN A 86 4.59 -4.20 2.47
CA GLN A 86 5.11 -4.02 3.82
C GLN A 86 4.08 -4.46 4.87
N PHE A 87 2.82 -4.02 4.73
CA PHE A 87 1.74 -4.43 5.61
C PHE A 87 1.43 -5.92 5.49
N ALA A 88 1.41 -6.48 4.28
CA ALA A 88 1.20 -7.91 4.11
C ALA A 88 2.29 -8.73 4.82
N HIS A 89 3.56 -8.33 4.69
CA HIS A 89 4.66 -9.00 5.38
C HIS A 89 4.51 -8.94 6.91
N GLN A 90 4.20 -7.77 7.46
CA GLN A 90 4.05 -7.58 8.92
C GLN A 90 2.80 -8.30 9.47
N LEU A 91 1.70 -8.33 8.73
CA LEU A 91 0.50 -9.05 9.11
C LEU A 91 0.67 -10.57 8.98
N ASP A 92 1.48 -11.02 8.03
CA ASP A 92 1.81 -12.44 7.91
C ASP A 92 2.65 -12.93 9.12
N GLN A 93 3.55 -12.10 9.63
CA GLN A 93 4.28 -12.36 10.88
C GLN A 93 3.34 -12.50 12.08
N LEU A 94 2.37 -11.58 12.22
CA LEU A 94 1.34 -11.67 13.27
C LEU A 94 0.46 -12.91 13.10
N ARG A 95 0.03 -13.23 11.87
CA ARG A 95 -0.72 -14.45 11.54
C ARG A 95 0.08 -15.69 11.93
N GLY A 96 1.37 -15.74 11.58
CA GLY A 96 2.29 -16.82 11.93
C GLY A 96 2.39 -17.01 13.44
N TYR A 97 2.54 -15.92 14.19
CA TYR A 97 2.49 -15.94 15.65
C TYR A 97 1.19 -16.55 16.20
N LEU A 98 0.03 -16.08 15.73
CA LEU A 98 -1.26 -16.57 16.20
C LEU A 98 -1.48 -18.05 15.87
N LYS A 99 -0.99 -18.53 14.72
CA LYS A 99 -1.04 -19.96 14.37
C LYS A 99 -0.21 -20.83 15.30
N VAL A 100 0.94 -20.34 15.77
CA VAL A 100 1.76 -21.02 16.80
C VAL A 100 1.06 -20.96 18.16
N ALA A 101 0.59 -19.79 18.56
CA ALA A 101 -0.07 -19.55 19.84
C ALA A 101 -1.34 -20.37 20.04
N THR A 102 -2.04 -20.70 18.95
CA THR A 102 -3.24 -21.54 18.96
C THR A 102 -2.97 -23.01 18.73
N SER A 103 -1.71 -23.42 18.55
CA SER A 103 -1.30 -24.79 18.19
C SER A 103 -1.96 -25.33 16.91
N ARG A 104 -2.52 -24.46 16.05
CA ARG A 104 -3.20 -24.87 14.81
C ARG A 104 -2.24 -25.35 13.73
N SER A 105 -0.99 -24.88 13.73
CA SER A 105 0.07 -25.42 12.85
C SER A 105 1.45 -24.87 13.24
N ALA A 106 2.31 -25.71 13.84
CA ALA A 106 3.70 -25.34 14.10
C ALA A 106 4.55 -25.26 12.82
N ALA A 107 4.14 -25.94 11.74
CA ALA A 107 4.85 -25.95 10.46
C ALA A 107 4.74 -24.63 9.68
N SER A 108 3.70 -23.83 9.95
CA SER A 108 3.46 -22.54 9.27
C SER A 108 4.23 -21.36 9.89
N ALA A 109 5.04 -21.61 10.93
CA ALA A 109 5.70 -20.57 11.74
C ALA A 109 7.10 -20.18 11.26
N VAL A 110 7.56 -20.76 10.15
CA VAL A 110 8.94 -20.59 9.68
C VAL A 110 9.20 -19.12 9.36
N GLY A 111 10.00 -18.46 10.19
CA GLY A 111 10.38 -17.06 10.03
C GLY A 111 9.53 -16.05 10.79
N ALA A 112 8.54 -16.48 11.59
CA ALA A 112 7.80 -15.57 12.46
C ALA A 112 8.66 -15.17 13.68
N THR A 113 8.80 -13.87 13.94
CA THR A 113 9.53 -13.33 15.10
C THR A 113 8.61 -12.55 16.04
N MET A 114 9.03 -12.39 17.30
CA MET A 114 8.29 -11.56 18.27
C MET A 114 8.19 -10.11 17.79
N ASP A 115 9.29 -9.57 17.25
CA ASP A 115 9.32 -8.22 16.68
C ASP A 115 8.40 -8.10 15.48
N GLY A 116 8.38 -9.11 14.60
CA GLY A 116 7.49 -9.18 13.46
C GLY A 116 6.01 -9.20 13.86
N ALA A 117 5.66 -9.97 14.89
CA ALA A 117 4.31 -10.01 15.44
C ALA A 117 3.91 -8.65 16.03
N MET A 118 4.80 -7.99 16.78
CA MET A 118 4.57 -6.66 17.33
C MET A 118 4.41 -5.59 16.22
N LEU A 119 5.23 -5.65 15.16
CA LEU A 119 5.08 -4.80 13.99
C LEU A 119 3.70 -5.01 13.32
N GLY A 120 3.25 -6.26 13.21
CA GLY A 120 1.90 -6.57 12.72
C GLY A 120 0.79 -5.96 13.60
N CYS A 121 0.93 -5.98 14.93
CA CYS A 121 0.00 -5.30 15.83
C CYS A 121 -0.02 -3.79 15.57
N MET A 122 1.15 -3.15 15.43
CA MET A 122 1.24 -1.72 15.13
C MET A 122 0.63 -1.36 13.78
N VAL A 123 0.70 -2.24 12.77
CA VAL A 123 0.00 -2.06 11.49
C VAL A 123 -1.51 -2.06 11.67
N ILE A 124 -2.06 -3.01 12.44
CA ILE A 124 -3.50 -3.06 12.73
C ILE A 124 -3.95 -1.79 13.45
N GLU A 125 -3.23 -1.39 14.51
CA GLU A 125 -3.51 -0.16 15.25
C GLU A 125 -3.44 1.09 14.35
N GLY A 126 -2.40 1.18 13.51
CA GLY A 126 -2.22 2.27 12.54
C GLY A 126 -3.34 2.34 11.51
N LEU A 127 -3.73 1.20 10.93
CA LEU A 127 -4.86 1.11 10.00
C LEU A 127 -6.17 1.50 10.70
N ALA A 128 -6.41 1.02 11.90
CA ALA A 128 -7.62 1.32 12.66
C ALA A 128 -7.71 2.82 12.98
N ARG A 129 -6.61 3.41 13.46
CA ARG A 129 -6.49 4.86 13.70
C ARG A 129 -6.78 5.66 12.44
N ASN A 130 -6.21 5.25 11.29
CA ASN A 130 -6.44 5.92 10.02
C ASN A 130 -7.92 5.88 9.60
N PHE A 131 -8.62 4.77 9.78
CA PHE A 131 -10.06 4.71 9.51
C PHE A 131 -10.89 5.55 10.47
N ARG A 132 -10.48 5.70 11.74
CA ARG A 132 -11.14 6.62 12.68
C ARG A 132 -10.99 8.08 12.24
N ILE A 133 -9.79 8.50 11.82
CA ILE A 133 -9.55 9.84 11.29
C ILE A 133 -10.40 10.08 10.03
N GLN A 134 -10.39 9.14 9.08
CA GLN A 134 -11.23 9.24 7.88
C GLN A 134 -12.73 9.34 8.20
N GLN A 135 -13.19 8.66 9.25
CA GLN A 135 -14.57 8.77 9.73
C GLN A 135 -14.85 10.15 10.34
N GLN A 136 -13.92 10.69 11.13
CA GLN A 136 -14.03 12.04 11.70
C GLN A 136 -14.10 13.10 10.59
N ASP A 137 -13.31 12.93 9.54
CA ASP A 137 -13.28 13.79 8.35
C ASP A 137 -14.47 13.57 7.39
N LYS A 138 -15.40 12.68 7.75
CA LYS A 138 -16.59 12.31 6.94
C LYS A 138 -16.23 11.85 5.53
N VAL A 139 -15.07 11.21 5.35
CA VAL A 139 -14.64 10.68 4.07
C VAL A 139 -15.55 9.50 3.70
N ARG A 140 -16.16 9.56 2.51
CA ARG A 140 -16.96 8.46 1.98
C ARG A 140 -16.05 7.29 1.60
N LEU A 141 -16.12 6.21 2.38
CA LEU A 141 -15.38 4.98 2.12
C LEU A 141 -15.97 4.23 0.91
N SER A 142 -15.11 3.67 0.08
CA SER A 142 -15.50 2.66 -0.90
C SER A 142 -15.90 1.34 -0.20
N GLU A 143 -16.61 0.47 -0.91
CA GLU A 143 -16.99 -0.87 -0.40
C GLU A 143 -15.76 -1.69 0.03
N GLU A 144 -14.67 -1.61 -0.74
CA GLU A 144 -13.40 -2.28 -0.41
C GLU A 144 -12.78 -1.70 0.87
N GLN A 145 -12.74 -0.36 1.01
CA GLN A 145 -12.29 0.31 2.23
C GLN A 145 -13.17 -0.05 3.44
N ALA A 146 -14.49 -0.11 3.28
CA ALA A 146 -15.42 -0.50 4.33
C ALA A 146 -15.18 -1.95 4.77
N ARG A 147 -14.90 -2.86 3.82
CA ARG A 147 -14.52 -4.25 4.11
C ARG A 147 -13.21 -4.33 4.87
N VAL A 148 -12.16 -3.64 4.41
CA VAL A 148 -10.86 -3.60 5.10
C VAL A 148 -11.01 -3.04 6.50
N ARG A 149 -11.77 -1.94 6.66
CA ARG A 149 -12.07 -1.35 7.96
C ARG A 149 -12.73 -2.36 8.91
N ALA A 150 -13.75 -3.08 8.46
CA ALA A 150 -14.44 -4.08 9.29
C ALA A 150 -13.49 -5.20 9.74
N LEU A 151 -12.62 -5.69 8.84
CA LEU A 151 -11.61 -6.69 9.17
C LEU A 151 -10.61 -6.15 10.21
N VAL A 152 -10.05 -4.96 9.99
CA VAL A 152 -9.08 -4.31 10.87
C VAL A 152 -9.68 -4.06 12.25
N GLN A 153 -10.90 -3.53 12.34
CA GLN A 153 -11.58 -3.31 13.62
C GLN A 153 -11.85 -4.62 14.36
N GLY A 154 -12.20 -5.69 13.62
CA GLY A 154 -12.38 -7.00 14.21
C GLY A 154 -11.08 -7.61 14.76
N VAL A 155 -9.95 -7.39 14.09
CA VAL A 155 -8.64 -7.83 14.59
C VAL A 155 -8.19 -6.97 15.76
N GLU A 156 -8.38 -5.65 15.69
CA GLU A 156 -8.03 -4.71 16.77
C GLU A 156 -8.80 -5.01 18.06
N ALA A 157 -10.12 -5.21 17.97
CA ALA A 157 -10.95 -5.55 19.13
C ALA A 157 -10.45 -6.82 19.82
N TRP A 158 -10.19 -7.87 19.03
CA TRP A 158 -9.65 -9.13 19.55
C TRP A 158 -8.26 -8.94 20.19
N LEU A 159 -7.36 -8.18 19.57
CA LEU A 159 -6.04 -7.88 20.13
C LEU A 159 -6.12 -7.13 21.46
N GLY A 160 -7.12 -6.25 21.63
CA GLY A 160 -7.36 -5.50 22.87
C GLY A 160 -7.93 -6.35 23.99
N GLU A 161 -8.68 -7.41 23.68
CA GLU A 161 -9.29 -8.32 24.65
C GLU A 161 -8.41 -9.53 24.97
N ALA A 162 -7.55 -9.93 24.03
CA ALA A 162 -6.68 -11.09 24.18
C ALA A 162 -5.70 -10.93 25.34
N LYS A 163 -5.63 -11.95 26.20
CA LYS A 163 -4.71 -12.03 27.34
C LYS A 163 -3.82 -13.25 27.22
N VAL A 164 -2.61 -13.13 27.76
CA VAL A 164 -1.61 -14.18 27.87
C VAL A 164 -1.42 -14.53 29.34
N CYS A 165 -1.28 -15.82 29.64
CA CYS A 165 -0.94 -16.30 30.97
C CYS A 165 0.58 -16.19 31.18
N ASP A 166 1.02 -15.18 31.93
CA ASP A 166 2.43 -14.93 32.23
C ASP A 166 2.80 -15.63 33.56
N LYS A 167 3.64 -16.68 33.47
CA LYS A 167 4.06 -17.53 34.59
C LYS A 167 5.31 -17.02 35.31
N ARG A 168 5.59 -15.72 35.28
CA ARG A 168 6.73 -15.13 36.02
C ARG A 168 6.48 -15.20 37.53
N GLY A 169 6.81 -16.34 38.15
CA GLY A 169 6.72 -16.57 39.59
C GLY A 169 5.78 -17.71 39.97
N ARG A 170 5.27 -17.70 41.22
CA ARG A 170 4.29 -18.69 41.72
C ARG A 170 2.83 -18.33 41.44
N VAL A 171 2.55 -17.17 40.83
CA VAL A 171 1.20 -16.67 40.59
C VAL A 171 0.98 -16.52 39.10
N ASP A 172 -0.05 -17.18 38.58
CA ASP A 172 -0.49 -17.00 37.19
C ASP A 172 -1.14 -15.62 37.05
N THR A 173 -0.55 -14.76 36.23
CA THR A 173 -1.07 -13.43 35.94
C THR A 173 -1.52 -13.33 34.49
N HIS A 174 -2.69 -12.72 34.27
CA HIS A 174 -3.17 -12.46 32.92
C HIS A 174 -2.74 -11.07 32.49
N VAL A 175 -1.94 -10.98 31.43
CA VAL A 175 -1.45 -9.72 30.89
C VAL A 175 -2.02 -9.54 29.47
N PRO A 176 -2.41 -8.31 29.05
CA PRO A 176 -2.83 -8.06 27.68
C PRO A 176 -1.77 -8.54 26.67
N LEU A 177 -2.22 -9.14 25.57
CA LEU A 177 -1.34 -9.73 24.55
C LEU A 177 -0.38 -8.70 23.97
N THR A 178 -0.86 -7.49 23.67
CA THR A 178 -0.06 -6.39 23.11
C THR A 178 1.04 -5.94 24.08
N ASP A 179 0.74 -5.84 25.37
CA ASP A 179 1.73 -5.49 26.40
C ASP A 179 2.76 -6.61 26.60
N TRP A 180 2.33 -7.87 26.54
CA TRP A 180 3.24 -9.01 26.60
C TRP A 180 4.16 -9.06 25.37
N LEU A 181 3.62 -8.91 24.15
CA LEU A 181 4.39 -8.86 22.90
C LEU A 181 5.41 -7.72 22.94
N ARG A 182 5.00 -6.52 23.37
CA ARG A 182 5.89 -5.35 23.52
C ARG A 182 7.03 -5.62 24.52
N ARG A 183 6.72 -6.24 25.66
CA ARG A 183 7.75 -6.62 26.65
C ARG A 183 8.75 -7.61 26.06
N MET A 184 8.27 -8.57 25.28
CA MET A 184 9.11 -9.59 24.66
C MET A 184 9.94 -9.06 23.49
N SER A 185 9.42 -8.13 22.68
CA SER A 185 10.17 -7.49 21.58
C SER A 185 11.30 -6.59 22.09
N HIS A 186 11.19 -6.07 23.32
CA HIS A 186 12.26 -5.29 23.96
C HIS A 186 13.23 -6.12 24.81
N SER A 187 13.10 -7.45 24.80
CA SER A 187 14.04 -8.33 25.50
C SER A 187 15.43 -8.26 24.86
N LEU A 188 16.46 -8.03 25.67
CA LEU A 188 17.87 -8.04 25.21
C LEU A 188 18.31 -9.41 24.68
N VAL A 189 17.66 -10.47 25.16
CA VAL A 189 17.92 -11.84 24.70
C VAL A 189 16.82 -12.22 23.72
N PRO A 190 17.13 -12.52 22.45
CA PRO A 190 16.15 -12.96 21.48
C PRO A 190 15.61 -14.32 21.91
N VAL A 191 14.33 -14.35 22.30
CA VAL A 191 13.64 -15.58 22.68
C VAL A 191 12.98 -16.17 21.44
N PRO A 192 13.26 -17.43 21.06
CA PRO A 192 12.58 -18.08 19.96
C PRO A 192 11.07 -18.08 20.18
N LEU A 193 10.31 -17.73 19.13
CA LEU A 193 8.85 -17.59 19.17
C LEU A 193 8.15 -18.79 19.83
N ALA A 194 8.54 -20.00 19.43
CA ALA A 194 7.96 -21.24 19.95
C ALA A 194 8.16 -21.39 21.47
N TYR A 195 9.31 -20.98 21.99
CA TYR A 195 9.59 -21.01 23.43
C TYR A 195 8.82 -19.92 24.18
N ALA A 196 8.74 -18.71 23.61
CA ALA A 196 7.95 -17.62 24.19
C ALA A 196 6.48 -18.01 24.33
N VAL A 197 5.90 -18.60 23.28
CA VAL A 197 4.51 -19.10 23.27
C VAL A 197 4.32 -20.27 24.24
N ALA A 198 5.24 -21.24 24.28
CA ALA A 198 5.11 -22.41 25.16
C ALA A 198 5.19 -22.03 26.65
N SER A 199 5.98 -21.01 26.99
CA SER A 199 6.12 -20.52 28.36
C SER A 199 4.95 -19.63 28.80
N SER A 200 4.30 -18.95 27.86
CA SER A 200 3.20 -18.01 28.13
C SER A 200 2.04 -18.26 27.15
N PRO A 201 1.18 -19.26 27.40
CA PRO A 201 0.07 -19.58 26.50
C PRO A 201 -1.01 -18.50 26.53
N LEU A 202 -1.77 -18.39 25.43
CA LEU A 202 -2.98 -17.56 25.40
C LEU A 202 -4.00 -18.06 26.44
N ALA A 203 -4.75 -17.13 27.03
CA ALA A 203 -5.90 -17.48 27.86
C ALA A 203 -6.92 -18.30 27.05
N SER A 204 -7.61 -19.23 27.70
CA SER A 204 -8.54 -20.17 27.05
C SER A 204 -9.62 -19.46 26.20
N GLU A 205 -10.16 -18.35 26.70
CA GLU A 205 -11.15 -17.52 26.01
C GLU A 205 -10.55 -16.93 24.71
N ALA A 206 -9.36 -16.33 24.80
CA ALA A 206 -8.67 -15.77 23.64
C ALA A 206 -8.32 -16.85 22.62
N GLN A 207 -7.97 -18.06 23.07
CA GLN A 207 -7.62 -19.19 22.20
C GLN A 207 -8.83 -19.69 21.39
N ALA A 208 -10.03 -19.68 21.96
CA ALA A 208 -11.26 -20.07 21.26
C ALA A 208 -11.58 -19.12 20.09
N GLU A 209 -11.39 -17.81 20.30
CA GLU A 209 -11.70 -16.78 19.30
C GLU A 209 -10.56 -16.47 18.32
N ALA A 210 -9.34 -16.86 18.67
CA ALA A 210 -8.16 -16.63 17.84
C ALA A 210 -8.30 -17.18 16.42
N GLY A 211 -9.10 -18.23 16.23
CA GLY A 211 -9.40 -18.77 14.91
C GLY A 211 -10.08 -17.76 13.99
N ALA A 212 -11.10 -17.07 14.48
CA ALA A 212 -11.78 -16.03 13.71
C ALA A 212 -10.86 -14.83 13.44
N CYS A 213 -9.96 -14.50 14.37
CA CYS A 213 -8.93 -13.48 14.16
C CYS A 213 -7.95 -13.86 13.04
N VAL A 214 -7.46 -15.11 13.03
CA VAL A 214 -6.61 -15.64 11.96
C VAL A 214 -7.32 -15.59 10.61
N ASP A 215 -8.60 -15.98 10.54
CA ASP A 215 -9.37 -15.93 9.29
C ASP A 215 -9.53 -14.48 8.78
N ARG A 216 -9.73 -13.51 9.68
CA ARG A 216 -9.77 -12.07 9.32
C ARG A 216 -8.43 -11.58 8.80
N LEU A 217 -7.31 -11.98 9.41
CA LEU A 217 -5.97 -11.67 8.93
C LEU A 217 -5.71 -12.28 7.55
N GLU A 218 -6.14 -13.52 7.30
CA GLU A 218 -6.02 -14.15 5.99
C GLU A 218 -6.82 -13.43 4.90
N GLN A 219 -8.04 -12.98 5.22
CA GLN A 219 -8.82 -12.14 4.31
C GLN A 219 -8.13 -10.80 4.04
N LEU A 220 -7.53 -10.18 5.05
CA LEU A 220 -6.81 -8.91 4.90
C LEU A 220 -5.55 -9.08 4.03
N LEU A 221 -4.79 -10.15 4.23
CA LEU A 221 -3.65 -10.53 3.40
C LEU A 221 -4.08 -10.77 1.95
N ALA A 222 -5.17 -11.50 1.72
CA ALA A 222 -5.69 -11.75 0.37
C ALA A 222 -6.07 -10.45 -0.36
N ILE A 223 -6.61 -9.46 0.37
CA ILE A 223 -6.88 -8.13 -0.20
C ILE A 223 -5.55 -7.46 -0.60
N PHE A 224 -4.55 -7.44 0.29
CA PHE A 224 -3.26 -6.81 -0.01
C PHE A 224 -2.49 -7.51 -1.13
N ASP A 225 -2.54 -8.83 -1.24
CA ASP A 225 -1.97 -9.57 -2.36
C ASP A 225 -2.69 -9.23 -3.68
N GLY A 226 -4.02 -9.07 -3.64
CA GLY A 226 -4.79 -8.54 -4.77
C GLY A 226 -4.38 -7.12 -5.16
N LEU A 227 -3.88 -6.33 -4.21
CA LEU A 227 -3.32 -5.01 -4.51
C LEU A 227 -1.94 -5.10 -5.17
N GLN A 228 -1.15 -6.12 -4.87
CA GLN A 228 0.19 -6.27 -5.44
C GLN A 228 0.17 -6.79 -6.88
N ARG A 229 -0.80 -7.63 -7.23
CA ARG A 229 -0.91 -8.19 -8.58
C ARG A 229 -1.21 -7.07 -9.59
N GLN A 230 -0.32 -6.94 -10.56
CA GLN A 230 -0.55 -6.12 -11.75
C GLN A 230 -1.74 -6.74 -12.50
N GLN A 231 -2.83 -6.01 -12.65
CA GLN A 231 -4.01 -6.51 -13.36
C GLN A 231 -3.80 -6.39 -14.87
N ASP A 232 -4.14 -7.45 -15.59
CA ASP A 232 -3.90 -7.54 -17.04
C ASP A 232 -4.80 -6.61 -17.88
N SER A 233 -5.90 -6.09 -17.31
CA SER A 233 -6.83 -5.23 -18.05
C SER A 233 -6.58 -3.74 -17.83
N PHE A 234 -6.46 -3.00 -18.93
CA PHE A 234 -6.34 -1.54 -18.94
C PHE A 234 -7.51 -0.86 -18.22
N CYS A 235 -8.74 -1.34 -18.43
CA CYS A 235 -9.94 -0.77 -17.81
C CYS A 235 -9.92 -0.90 -16.28
N ALA A 236 -9.46 -2.03 -15.74
CA ALA A 236 -9.37 -2.20 -14.29
C ALA A 236 -8.26 -1.33 -13.70
N SER A 237 -7.13 -1.19 -14.41
CA SER A 237 -6.05 -0.26 -14.05
C SER A 237 -6.51 1.20 -14.05
N ALA A 238 -7.22 1.64 -15.09
CA ALA A 238 -7.79 2.99 -15.18
C ALA A 238 -8.83 3.25 -14.07
N ARG A 239 -9.74 2.31 -13.83
CA ARG A 239 -10.74 2.43 -12.74
C ARG A 239 -10.06 2.50 -11.37
N ARG A 240 -9.00 1.74 -11.15
CA ARG A 240 -8.21 1.72 -9.92
C ARG A 240 -7.40 3.00 -9.72
N PHE A 241 -6.90 3.58 -10.81
CA PHE A 241 -6.19 4.87 -10.82
C PHE A 241 -7.09 6.06 -10.45
N LEU A 242 -8.37 6.00 -10.86
CA LEU A 242 -9.35 7.03 -10.54
C LEU A 242 -9.93 6.91 -9.12
N ARG A 243 -9.80 5.75 -8.47
CA ARG A 243 -10.28 5.52 -7.10
C ARG A 243 -9.26 5.99 -6.06
N VAL A 244 -9.78 6.50 -4.93
CA VAL A 244 -8.96 6.81 -3.76
C VAL A 244 -8.40 5.50 -3.19
N PRO A 245 -7.09 5.40 -2.94
CA PRO A 245 -6.49 4.17 -2.46
C PRO A 245 -6.93 3.85 -1.02
N THR A 246 -7.11 2.56 -0.74
CA THR A 246 -7.44 2.03 0.60
C THR A 246 -6.30 2.24 1.60
N VAL A 247 -5.06 2.15 1.11
CA VAL A 247 -3.82 2.34 1.86
C VAL A 247 -2.86 3.15 1.01
N GLY A 248 -2.10 4.06 1.64
CA GLY A 248 -1.05 4.81 0.96
C GLY A 248 -1.56 5.99 0.15
N SER A 249 -2.58 6.69 0.65
CA SER A 249 -2.96 7.98 0.06
C SER A 249 -1.89 9.04 0.37
N LEU A 250 -1.68 10.00 -0.53
CA LEU A 250 -0.75 11.11 -0.25
C LEU A 250 -1.20 11.97 0.94
N HIS A 251 -2.50 11.99 1.27
CA HIS A 251 -2.97 12.62 2.50
C HIS A 251 -2.51 11.86 3.74
N GLN A 252 -2.55 10.54 3.71
CA GLN A 252 -2.02 9.70 4.77
C GLN A 252 -0.50 9.92 4.95
N MET A 253 0.28 9.94 3.85
CA MET A 253 1.71 10.28 3.94
C MET A 253 1.97 11.66 4.55
N ARG A 254 1.18 12.67 4.17
CA ARG A 254 1.34 14.02 4.74
C ARG A 254 0.98 14.05 6.22
N ALA A 255 -0.05 13.32 6.63
CA ALA A 255 -0.43 13.22 8.03
C ALA A 255 0.59 12.44 8.87
N GLU A 256 1.33 11.50 8.28
CA GLU A 256 2.42 10.77 8.96
C GLU A 256 3.72 11.58 9.08
N LEU A 257 3.91 12.62 8.26
CA LEU A 257 5.12 13.46 8.25
C LEU A 257 5.01 14.75 9.08
N LEU A 258 3.82 15.09 9.56
CA LEU A 258 3.52 16.28 10.38
C LEU A 258 3.29 15.89 11.84
#